data_AF-A0A813DZL3-F1
#
_entry.id   AF-A0A813DZL3-F1
#
_cell.length_a   1.000
_cell.length_b   1.000
_cell.length_c   1.000
_cell.angle_alpha   90.00
_cell.angle_beta   90.00
_cell.angle_gamma   90.00
#
_symmetry.space_group_name_H-M   'P 1'
#
loop_
_entity.id
_entity.type
_entity.pdbx_description
1 polymer ?
#
loop_
_entity_poly.entity_id
_entity_poly.type
_entity_poly.pdbx_seq_one_letter_code
_entity_poly.pdbx_strand_id
1 'polypeptide(L)'
;MSQQEVMEHKVKLRAEGSEEVSGLVLPPVGLNEQDLARYLESHNIDISQFGQNGTKSLKNLSKELICADSFLLTDANGEVLRVLDQVMLQVVSPSGKILVCSAHVSPDGTRKEINMLPSSKGRPDESQFVTARRILRKQIRIDESQVKLDPTKSRICEEFGTASNLPWIKTVIRRRFIFASLMM
;
A
#
# COMPACT_ATOMS: atom_id res chain seq x y z
N MET A 1 -33.31 8.53 23.94
CA MET A 1 -33.16 9.99 23.83
C MET A 1 -33.17 10.35 22.36
N SER A 2 -34.19 11.08 21.91
CA SER A 2 -34.32 11.53 20.52
C SER A 2 -33.35 12.69 20.25
N GLN A 3 -32.99 12.96 18.99
CA GLN A 3 -32.12 14.09 18.65
C GLN A 3 -32.72 15.44 19.09
N GLN A 4 -34.05 15.53 19.20
CA GLN A 4 -34.76 16.72 19.68
C GLN A 4 -34.52 16.97 21.17
N GLU A 5 -34.59 15.93 22.00
CA GLU A 5 -34.37 16.05 23.45
C GLU A 5 -32.94 16.52 23.78
N VAL A 6 -31.95 16.11 22.98
CA VAL A 6 -30.54 16.49 23.19
C VAL A 6 -30.28 17.96 22.85
N MET A 7 -30.97 18.50 21.84
CA MET A 7 -30.87 19.92 21.48
C MET A 7 -31.52 20.83 22.53
N GLU A 8 -32.64 20.41 23.14
CA GLU A 8 -33.28 21.16 24.23
C GLU A 8 -32.39 21.31 25.47
N HIS A 9 -31.58 20.30 25.77
CA HIS A 9 -30.68 20.31 26.93
C HIS A 9 -29.33 20.99 26.66
N LYS A 10 -29.15 21.63 25.50
CA LYS A 10 -27.89 22.28 25.07
C LYS A 10 -26.65 21.38 25.23
N VAL A 11 -26.84 20.07 25.13
CA VAL A 11 -25.75 19.11 25.23
C VAL A 11 -25.01 19.11 23.89
N LYS A 12 -23.73 19.49 23.92
CA LYS A 12 -22.87 19.37 22.74
C LYS A 12 -22.70 17.87 22.42
N LEU A 13 -23.31 17.42 21.33
CA LEU A 13 -23.21 16.04 20.83
C LEU A 13 -21.79 15.66 20.37
N ARG A 14 -20.93 16.65 20.11
CA ARG A 14 -19.55 16.48 19.65
C ARG A 14 -18.66 17.53 20.32
N ALA A 15 -17.43 17.15 20.65
CA ALA A 15 -16.44 18.09 21.16
C ALA A 15 -15.92 18.97 20.00
N GLU A 16 -15.78 20.28 20.23
CA GLU A 16 -15.10 21.17 19.28
C GLU A 16 -13.62 20.73 19.17
N GLY A 17 -13.20 20.38 17.95
CA GLY A 17 -11.84 19.87 17.71
C GLY A 17 -11.70 18.34 17.71
N SER A 18 -12.80 17.58 17.87
CA SER A 18 -12.75 16.15 17.58
C SER A 18 -12.77 15.93 16.06
N GLU A 19 -11.60 16.00 15.43
CA GLU A 19 -11.37 15.17 14.24
C GLU A 19 -11.73 13.73 14.65
N GLU A 20 -12.34 12.95 13.76
CA GLU A 20 -12.64 11.54 14.01
C GLU A 20 -11.32 10.78 14.20
N VAL A 21 -10.77 10.79 15.41
CA VAL A 21 -9.63 9.97 15.77
C VAL A 21 -10.15 8.56 15.90
N SER A 22 -10.02 7.80 14.81
CA SER A 22 -10.26 6.36 14.81
C SER A 22 -9.43 5.74 15.95
N GLY A 23 -10.11 5.10 16.92
CA GLY A 23 -9.46 4.34 17.99
C GLY A 23 -8.69 3.11 17.48
N LEU A 24 -8.78 2.81 16.18
CA LEU A 24 -7.94 1.84 15.50
C LEU A 24 -6.60 2.51 15.16
N VAL A 25 -5.76 2.68 16.18
CA VAL A 25 -4.35 3.00 15.96
C VAL A 25 -3.74 1.80 15.24
N LEU A 26 -3.22 2.00 14.03
CA LEU A 26 -2.44 0.97 13.36
C LEU A 26 -1.30 0.58 14.31
N PRO A 27 -1.13 -0.71 14.67
CA PRO A 27 0.02 -1.11 15.46
C PRO A 27 1.27 -0.63 14.70
N PRO A 28 2.19 0.12 15.33
CA PRO A 28 3.40 0.53 14.65
C PRO A 28 4.26 -0.71 14.43
N VAL A 29 4.16 -1.29 13.23
CA VAL A 29 4.89 -2.52 12.86
C VAL A 29 6.28 -2.23 12.28
N GLY A 30 6.71 -0.96 12.31
CA GLY A 30 7.93 -0.48 11.68
C GLY A 30 8.69 0.54 12.53
N LEU A 31 9.76 1.11 11.94
CA LEU A 31 10.66 2.04 12.61
C LEU A 31 10.17 3.48 12.46
N ASN A 32 10.11 4.21 13.59
CA ASN A 32 9.97 5.67 13.56
C ASN A 32 11.23 6.31 12.95
N GLU A 33 11.16 7.60 12.63
CA GLU A 33 12.22 8.28 11.88
C GLU A 33 13.58 8.25 12.60
N GLN A 34 13.61 8.37 13.92
CA GLN A 34 14.84 8.35 14.72
C GLN A 34 15.45 6.94 14.77
N ASP A 35 14.64 5.92 15.02
CA ASP A 35 15.11 4.54 15.06
C ASP A 35 15.51 4.03 13.68
N LEU A 36 14.81 4.49 12.63
CA LEU A 36 15.18 4.23 11.25
C LEU A 36 16.53 4.86 10.90
N ALA A 37 16.81 6.10 11.33
CA ALA A 37 18.11 6.73 11.12
C ALA A 37 19.24 5.87 11.72
N ARG A 38 19.11 5.54 13.00
CA ARG A 38 20.09 4.70 13.73
C ARG A 38 20.28 3.35 13.06
N TYR A 39 19.19 2.71 12.65
CA TYR A 39 19.21 1.41 11.96
C TYR A 39 19.96 1.50 10.63
N LEU A 40 19.74 2.54 9.83
CA LEU A 40 20.41 2.69 8.53
C LEU A 40 21.90 3.03 8.71
N GLU A 41 22.23 3.92 9.65
CA GLU A 41 23.62 4.26 9.98
C GLU A 41 24.41 3.05 10.48
N SER A 42 23.79 2.18 11.30
CA SER A 42 24.45 0.94 11.77
C SER A 42 24.74 -0.05 10.65
N HIS A 43 24.10 0.12 9.49
CA HIS A 43 24.33 -0.67 8.27
C HIS A 43 25.10 0.13 7.20
N ASN A 44 25.81 1.19 7.60
CA ASN A 44 26.65 2.03 6.74
C ASN A 44 25.90 2.73 5.59
N ILE A 45 24.61 3.04 5.79
CA ILE A 45 23.81 3.81 4.83
C ILE A 45 23.83 5.28 5.23
N ASP A 46 24.33 6.14 4.34
CA ASP A 46 24.37 7.58 4.54
C ASP A 46 22.96 8.20 4.49
N ILE A 47 22.47 8.61 5.66
CA ILE A 47 21.15 9.23 5.81
C ILE A 47 21.06 10.62 5.17
N SER A 48 22.19 11.30 4.95
CA SER A 48 22.20 12.65 4.39
C SER A 48 21.66 12.69 2.96
N GLN A 49 21.74 11.58 2.23
CA GLN A 49 21.24 11.44 0.86
C GLN A 49 19.71 11.43 0.76
N PHE A 50 18.99 11.11 1.85
CA PHE A 50 17.53 10.97 1.83
C PHE A 50 16.83 12.31 1.65
N GLY A 51 15.87 12.36 0.72
CA GLY A 51 15.10 13.57 0.42
C GLY A 51 15.83 14.56 -0.49
N GLN A 52 17.04 14.23 -0.95
CA GLN A 52 17.77 14.99 -1.95
C GLN A 52 17.52 14.42 -3.36
N ASN A 53 17.63 15.24 -4.40
CA ASN A 53 17.64 14.80 -5.81
C ASN A 53 16.46 13.89 -6.22
N GLY A 54 15.26 14.12 -5.67
CA GLY A 54 14.07 13.32 -5.97
C GLY A 54 14.02 11.95 -5.28
N THR A 55 14.96 11.68 -4.37
CA THR A 55 14.93 10.49 -3.51
C THR A 55 13.89 10.63 -2.40
N LYS A 56 13.47 9.50 -1.86
CA LYS A 56 12.50 9.47 -0.77
C LYS A 56 13.14 9.99 0.51
N SER A 57 12.45 10.88 1.22
CA SER A 57 12.89 11.35 2.53
C SER A 57 12.78 10.26 3.59
N LEU A 58 13.58 10.39 4.65
CA LEU A 58 13.56 9.46 5.78
C LEU A 58 12.18 9.39 6.46
N LYS A 59 11.56 10.55 6.68
CA LYS A 59 10.16 10.67 7.13
C LYS A 59 9.17 9.88 6.29
N ASN A 60 9.29 9.95 4.96
CA ASN A 60 8.40 9.21 4.06
C ASN A 60 8.66 7.70 4.09
N LEU A 61 9.92 7.28 4.21
CA LEU A 61 10.26 5.87 4.39
C LEU A 61 9.76 5.35 5.74
N SER A 62 9.97 6.09 6.83
CA SER A 62 9.46 5.72 8.16
C SER A 62 7.93 5.59 8.15
N LYS A 63 7.21 6.55 7.55
CA LYS A 63 5.75 6.45 7.39
C LYS A 63 5.35 5.19 6.62
N GLU A 64 6.08 4.85 5.56
CA GLU A 64 5.87 3.62 4.80
C GLU A 64 6.04 2.36 5.66
N LEU A 65 7.09 2.30 6.48
CA LEU A 65 7.35 1.17 7.37
C LEU A 65 6.31 1.05 8.49
N ILE A 66 5.91 2.17 9.10
CA ILE A 66 4.90 2.22 10.16
C ILE A 66 3.52 1.79 9.62
N CYS A 67 3.16 2.25 8.42
CA CYS A 67 1.94 1.82 7.74
C CYS A 67 2.06 0.40 7.17
N ALA A 68 3.23 -0.23 7.32
CA ALA A 68 3.57 -1.55 6.83
C ALA A 68 3.31 -1.75 5.33
N ASP A 69 3.52 -0.67 4.58
CA ASP A 69 3.53 -0.65 3.13
C ASP A 69 4.82 -1.31 2.57
N SER A 70 5.87 -1.40 3.38
CA SER A 70 7.07 -2.21 3.18
C SER A 70 7.68 -2.57 4.53
N PHE A 71 8.69 -3.45 4.50
CA PHE A 71 9.48 -3.81 5.67
C PHE A 71 10.96 -3.90 5.28
N LEU A 72 11.83 -3.70 6.27
CA LEU A 72 13.28 -3.86 6.12
C LEU A 72 13.68 -5.23 6.67
N LEU A 73 14.53 -5.94 5.94
CA LEU A 73 15.22 -7.14 6.37
C LEU A 73 16.72 -6.90 6.25
N THR A 74 17.49 -7.62 7.05
CA THR A 74 18.94 -7.74 6.85
C THR A 74 19.22 -9.09 6.24
N ASP A 75 19.96 -9.13 5.14
CA ASP A 75 20.34 -10.39 4.50
C ASP A 75 21.48 -11.09 5.27
N ALA A 76 21.91 -12.26 4.78
CA ALA A 76 22.99 -13.02 5.42
C ALA A 76 24.36 -12.28 5.41
N ASN A 77 24.52 -11.26 4.56
CA ASN A 77 25.75 -10.47 4.45
C ASN A 77 25.69 -9.19 5.30
N GLY A 78 24.58 -8.92 5.99
CA GLY A 78 24.39 -7.68 6.71
C GLY A 78 23.90 -6.52 5.85
N GLU A 79 23.41 -6.77 4.63
CA GLU A 79 22.87 -5.71 3.77
C GLU A 79 21.38 -5.48 4.05
N VAL A 80 20.96 -4.21 4.03
CA VAL A 80 19.55 -3.85 4.21
C VAL A 80 18.77 -4.07 2.90
N LEU A 81 17.76 -4.93 2.99
CA LEU A 81 16.78 -5.21 1.95
C LEU A 81 15.44 -4.57 2.31
N ARG A 82 14.88 -3.77 1.41
CA ARG A 82 13.49 -3.32 1.50
C ARG A 82 12.60 -4.27 0.73
N VAL A 83 11.59 -4.83 1.39
CA VAL A 83 10.65 -5.75 0.75
C VAL A 83 9.27 -5.11 0.62
N LEU A 84 8.70 -5.20 -0.57
CA LEU A 84 7.38 -4.70 -0.93
C LEU A 84 6.48 -5.86 -1.33
N ASP A 85 5.34 -6.00 -0.66
CA ASP A 85 4.29 -6.92 -1.07
C ASP A 85 3.26 -6.21 -1.95
N GLN A 86 3.18 -6.61 -3.21
CA GLN A 86 2.23 -6.05 -4.18
C GLN A 86 1.27 -7.13 -4.64
N VAL A 87 -0.03 -6.87 -4.55
CA VAL A 87 -1.06 -7.72 -5.13
C VAL A 87 -1.44 -7.15 -6.50
N MET A 88 -1.35 -8.00 -7.52
CA MET A 88 -1.67 -7.72 -8.92
C MET A 88 -2.94 -8.48 -9.27
N LEU A 89 -3.99 -7.79 -9.73
CA LEU A 89 -5.26 -8.40 -10.08
C LEU A 89 -5.43 -8.45 -11.60
N GLN A 90 -5.54 -9.66 -12.15
CA GLN A 90 -5.86 -9.88 -13.55
C GLN A 90 -7.34 -10.29 -13.68
N VAL A 91 -8.17 -9.37 -14.17
CA VAL A 91 -9.58 -9.66 -14.49
C VAL A 91 -9.72 -9.91 -15.98
N VAL A 92 -10.30 -11.06 -16.34
CA VAL A 92 -10.54 -11.47 -17.73
C VAL A 92 -12.04 -11.41 -18.02
N SER A 93 -12.41 -10.75 -19.12
CA SER A 93 -13.79 -10.73 -19.62
C SER A 93 -14.18 -12.07 -20.25
N PRO A 94 -15.50 -12.34 -20.44
CA PRO A 94 -15.95 -13.52 -21.18
C PRO A 94 -15.40 -13.59 -22.62
N SER A 95 -15.10 -12.44 -23.22
CA SER A 95 -14.46 -12.33 -24.54
C SER A 95 -12.94 -12.50 -24.53
N GLY A 96 -12.34 -12.83 -23.38
CA GLY A 96 -10.90 -13.06 -23.23
C GLY A 96 -10.05 -11.79 -23.10
N LYS A 97 -10.66 -10.60 -22.98
CA LYS A 97 -9.93 -9.34 -22.81
C LYS A 97 -9.48 -9.17 -21.36
N ILE A 98 -8.31 -8.57 -21.16
CA ILE A 98 -7.73 -8.33 -19.84
C ILE A 98 -7.92 -6.86 -19.46
N LEU A 99 -8.39 -6.63 -18.23
CA LEU A 99 -8.49 -5.29 -17.66
C LEU A 99 -7.10 -4.77 -17.26
N VAL A 100 -6.77 -3.55 -17.70
CA VAL A 100 -5.53 -2.84 -17.35
C VAL A 100 -5.82 -1.41 -16.90
N CYS A 101 -5.00 -0.89 -16.00
CA CYS A 101 -4.91 0.54 -15.71
C CYS A 101 -4.08 1.22 -16.79
N SER A 102 -4.70 2.08 -17.59
CA SER A 102 -4.02 2.81 -18.68
C SER A 102 -3.17 3.96 -18.16
N ALA A 103 -3.66 4.70 -17.15
CA ALA A 103 -2.97 5.84 -16.57
C ALA A 103 -3.23 5.97 -15.06
N HIS A 104 -2.29 6.60 -14.37
CA HIS A 104 -2.42 7.09 -13.01
C HIS A 104 -2.52 8.61 -13.03
N VAL A 105 -3.42 9.17 -12.23
CA VAL A 105 -3.54 10.62 -12.03
C VAL A 105 -3.18 10.89 -10.58
N SER A 106 -2.10 11.63 -10.39
CA SER A 106 -1.63 12.08 -9.08
C SER A 106 -2.56 13.17 -8.51
N PRO A 107 -2.54 13.43 -7.18
CA PRO A 107 -3.40 14.45 -6.56
C PRO A 107 -3.23 15.87 -7.08
N ASP A 108 -2.07 16.17 -7.68
CA ASP A 108 -1.74 17.43 -8.36
C ASP A 108 -2.33 17.51 -9.79
N GLY A 109 -3.01 16.47 -10.25
CA GLY A 109 -3.57 16.35 -11.60
C GLY A 109 -2.60 15.79 -12.64
N THR A 110 -1.34 15.53 -12.27
CA THR A 110 -0.35 14.99 -13.20
C THR A 110 -0.74 13.58 -13.64
N ARG A 111 -0.85 13.37 -14.95
CA ARG A 111 -1.20 12.08 -15.55
C ARG A 111 0.06 11.34 -16.02
N LYS A 112 0.21 10.09 -15.59
CA LYS A 112 1.28 9.18 -16.03
C LYS A 112 0.68 7.93 -16.65
N GLU A 113 1.05 7.63 -17.89
CA GLU A 113 0.68 6.36 -18.54
C GLU A 113 1.43 5.19 -17.89
N ILE A 114 0.72 4.09 -17.62
CA ILE A 114 1.28 2.93 -16.91
C ILE A 114 0.97 1.60 -17.61
N ASN A 115 -0.18 1.45 -18.28
CA ASN A 115 -0.58 0.21 -18.98
C ASN A 115 -0.27 -1.08 -18.19
N MET A 116 -0.60 -1.10 -16.89
CA MET A 116 -0.33 -2.22 -15.98
C MET A 116 -1.61 -2.86 -15.46
N LEU A 117 -1.52 -4.06 -14.91
CA LEU A 117 -2.63 -4.65 -14.15
C LEU A 117 -3.00 -3.76 -12.95
N PRO A 118 -4.29 -3.68 -12.58
CA PRO A 118 -4.71 -3.11 -11.32
C PRO A 118 -3.95 -3.74 -10.15
N SER A 119 -3.39 -2.91 -9.28
CA SER A 119 -2.55 -3.39 -8.19
C SER A 119 -2.59 -2.51 -6.97
N SER A 120 -2.29 -3.10 -5.82
CA SER A 120 -2.16 -2.38 -4.56
C SER A 120 -1.18 -3.11 -3.66
N LYS A 121 -0.58 -2.37 -2.73
CA LYS A 121 0.21 -2.99 -1.67
C LYS A 121 -0.70 -3.80 -0.77
N GLY A 122 -0.23 -4.98 -0.37
CA GLY A 122 -0.88 -5.77 0.68
C GLY A 122 -0.65 -5.09 2.02
N ARG A 123 -1.65 -5.14 2.91
CA ARG A 123 -1.46 -4.74 4.31
C ARG A 123 -1.16 -5.98 5.15
N PRO A 124 -0.42 -5.87 6.27
CA PRO A 124 -0.10 -7.04 7.09
C PRO A 124 -1.32 -7.76 7.66
N ASP A 125 -2.41 -7.02 7.89
CA ASP A 125 -3.68 -7.52 8.40
C ASP A 125 -4.61 -8.04 7.29
N GLU A 126 -4.22 -7.94 6.02
CA GLU A 126 -5.00 -8.38 4.87
C GLU A 126 -4.38 -9.62 4.20
N SER A 127 -5.21 -10.60 3.86
CA SER A 127 -4.81 -11.61 2.88
C SER A 127 -4.80 -11.02 1.47
N GLN A 128 -4.04 -11.63 0.56
CA GLN A 128 -4.00 -11.24 -0.86
C GLN A 128 -5.39 -11.14 -1.52
N PHE A 129 -6.36 -11.95 -1.09
CA PHE A 129 -7.73 -11.92 -1.63
C PHE A 129 -8.54 -10.75 -1.07
N VAL A 130 -8.31 -10.36 0.18
CA VAL A 130 -8.91 -9.15 0.76
C VAL A 130 -8.37 -7.91 0.07
N THR A 131 -7.06 -7.86 -0.20
CA THR A 131 -6.46 -6.79 -1.00
C THR A 131 -7.00 -6.77 -2.43
N ALA A 132 -7.17 -7.91 -3.10
CA ALA A 132 -7.78 -8.00 -4.44
C ALA A 132 -9.21 -7.45 -4.46
N ARG A 133 -10.02 -7.80 -3.45
CA ARG A 133 -11.37 -7.25 -3.22
C ARG A 133 -11.35 -5.74 -3.02
N ARG A 134 -10.40 -5.23 -2.24
CA ARG A 134 -10.18 -3.79 -2.06
C ARG A 134 -9.83 -3.09 -3.38
N ILE A 135 -9.00 -3.69 -4.24
CA ILE A 135 -8.70 -3.18 -5.58
C ILE A 135 -9.99 -3.07 -6.42
N LEU A 136 -10.81 -4.12 -6.45
CA LEU A 136 -12.10 -4.13 -7.14
C LEU A 136 -13.00 -2.96 -6.69
N ARG A 137 -13.20 -2.79 -5.37
CA ARG A 137 -14.08 -1.74 -4.83
C ARG A 137 -13.54 -0.32 -5.03
N LYS A 138 -12.25 -0.09 -4.70
CA LYS A 138 -11.71 1.26 -4.56
C LYS A 138 -11.08 1.80 -5.83
N GLN A 139 -10.40 0.97 -6.61
CA GLN A 139 -9.70 1.39 -7.82
C GLN A 139 -10.57 1.18 -9.06
N ILE A 140 -11.11 -0.03 -9.22
CA ILE A 140 -11.81 -0.42 -10.46
C ILE A 140 -13.30 -0.02 -10.40
N ARG A 141 -13.88 0.03 -9.20
CA ARG A 141 -15.30 0.34 -8.94
C ARG A 141 -16.26 -0.67 -9.58
N ILE A 142 -15.91 -1.95 -9.53
CA ILE A 142 -16.78 -3.07 -9.92
C ILE A 142 -17.29 -3.78 -8.66
N ASP A 143 -18.56 -4.22 -8.68
CA ASP A 143 -19.14 -5.02 -7.61
C ASP A 143 -18.45 -6.40 -7.53
N GLU A 144 -18.08 -6.83 -6.33
CA GLU A 144 -17.40 -8.10 -6.13
C GLU A 144 -18.22 -9.32 -6.53
N SER A 145 -19.56 -9.23 -6.50
CA SER A 145 -20.44 -10.30 -6.95
C SER A 145 -20.31 -10.57 -8.45
N GLN A 146 -19.89 -9.57 -9.23
CA GLN A 146 -19.64 -9.71 -10.66
C GLN A 146 -18.26 -10.28 -10.99
N VAL A 147 -17.43 -10.61 -9.99
CA VAL A 147 -16.07 -11.09 -10.23
C VAL A 147 -15.80 -12.36 -9.44
N LYS A 148 -15.47 -13.44 -10.15
CA LYS A 148 -15.06 -14.70 -9.54
C LYS A 148 -13.54 -14.75 -9.46
N LEU A 149 -13.00 -14.63 -8.24
CA LEU A 149 -11.58 -14.86 -7.97
C LEU A 149 -11.27 -16.36 -8.01
N ASP A 150 -10.14 -16.72 -8.64
CA ASP A 150 -9.65 -18.10 -8.73
C ASP A 150 -8.43 -18.28 -7.82
N PRO A 151 -8.60 -18.85 -6.61
CA PRO A 151 -7.49 -19.03 -5.67
C PRO A 151 -6.47 -20.06 -6.15
N THR A 152 -6.89 -21.03 -6.98
CA THR A 152 -6.04 -22.13 -7.45
C THR A 152 -4.98 -21.68 -8.45
N LYS A 153 -5.23 -20.56 -9.14
CA LYS A 153 -4.31 -19.99 -10.14
C LYS A 153 -3.37 -18.92 -9.57
N SER A 154 -3.47 -18.58 -8.29
CA SER A 154 -2.62 -17.54 -7.72
C SER A 154 -1.13 -17.87 -7.89
N ARG A 155 -0.32 -16.85 -8.21
CA ARG A 155 1.13 -16.99 -8.44
C ARG A 155 1.90 -15.95 -7.65
N ILE A 156 3.10 -16.31 -7.21
CA ILE A 156 4.03 -15.39 -6.56
C ILE A 156 5.25 -15.26 -7.46
N CYS A 157 5.69 -14.03 -7.70
CA CYS A 157 6.91 -13.72 -8.41
C CYS A 157 7.69 -12.70 -7.58
N GLU A 158 8.99 -12.93 -7.42
CA GLU A 158 9.88 -12.02 -6.72
C GLU A 158 10.80 -11.37 -7.74
N GLU A 159 10.87 -10.04 -7.71
CA GLU A 159 11.75 -9.27 -8.57
C GLU A 159 12.71 -8.49 -7.69
N PHE A 160 14.01 -8.70 -7.92
CA PHE A 160 15.08 -7.96 -7.27
C PHE A 160 15.42 -6.74 -8.12
N GLY A 161 15.55 -5.59 -7.48
CA GLY A 161 15.99 -4.39 -8.16
C GLY A 161 16.31 -3.26 -7.20
N THR A 162 16.69 -2.12 -7.76
CA THR A 162 16.95 -0.92 -6.99
C THR A 162 15.86 0.09 -7.32
N ALA A 163 15.12 0.55 -6.31
CA ALA A 163 14.11 1.57 -6.53
C ALA A 163 14.80 2.90 -6.85
N SER A 164 14.36 3.59 -7.91
CA SER A 164 14.98 4.84 -8.36
C SER A 164 15.02 5.93 -7.28
N ASN A 165 14.07 5.92 -6.35
CA ASN A 165 13.98 6.87 -5.24
C ASN A 165 14.64 6.40 -3.94
N LEU A 166 15.27 5.22 -3.91
CA LEU A 166 16.08 4.70 -2.80
C LEU A 166 17.27 3.90 -3.36
N PRO A 167 18.23 4.54 -4.05
CA PRO A 167 19.25 3.83 -4.82
C PRO A 167 20.25 3.03 -3.98
N TRP A 168 20.40 3.36 -2.70
CA TRP A 168 21.28 2.69 -1.74
C TRP A 168 20.61 1.55 -0.96
N ILE A 169 19.31 1.30 -1.17
CA ILE A 169 18.59 0.17 -0.56
C ILE A 169 18.10 -0.77 -1.65
N LYS A 170 18.66 -1.98 -1.67
CA LYS A 170 18.17 -3.07 -2.52
C LYS A 170 16.72 -3.35 -2.19
N THR A 171 15.88 -3.45 -3.22
CA THR A 171 14.45 -3.61 -3.08
C THR A 171 14.00 -4.94 -3.70
N VAL A 172 13.26 -5.74 -2.92
CA VAL A 172 12.58 -6.95 -3.40
C VAL A 172 11.10 -6.66 -3.53
N ILE A 173 10.55 -6.79 -4.74
CA ILE A 173 9.12 -6.66 -4.98
C ILE A 173 8.55 -8.07 -5.11
N ARG A 174 7.77 -8.49 -4.11
CA ARG A 174 7.02 -9.73 -4.13
C ARG A 174 5.64 -9.47 -4.72
N ARG A 175 5.48 -9.80 -6.00
CA ARG A 175 4.21 -9.68 -6.72
C ARG A 175 3.38 -10.94 -6.57
N ARG A 176 2.19 -10.79 -5.98
CA ARG A 176 1.17 -11.83 -5.88
C ARG A 176 0.12 -11.60 -6.96
N PHE A 177 0.10 -12.44 -7.97
CA PHE A 177 -0.88 -12.41 -9.04
C PHE A 177 -2.14 -13.17 -8.62
N ILE A 178 -3.27 -12.47 -8.67
CA ILE A 178 -4.61 -13.00 -8.42
C ILE A 178 -5.37 -12.96 -9.74
N PHE A 179 -5.92 -14.11 -10.12
CA PHE A 179 -6.64 -14.26 -11.37
C PHE A 179 -8.13 -14.25 -11.10
N ALA A 180 -8.88 -13.58 -11.96
CA ALA A 180 -10.30 -13.42 -11.81
C ALA A 180 -11.01 -13.40 -13.16
N SER A 181 -12.27 -13.84 -13.16
CA SER A 181 -13.16 -13.77 -14.33
C SER A 181 -14.33 -12.87 -14.02
N LEU A 182 -14.67 -11.99 -14.97
CA LEU A 182 -15.89 -11.20 -14.92
C LEU A 182 -17.07 -12.12 -15.22
N MET A 183 -18.05 -12.14 -14.32
CA MET A 183 -19.31 -12.85 -14.47
C MET A 183 -20.32 -11.92 -15.14
N MET A 184 -21.00 -12.41 -16.18
CA MET A 184 -22.09 -11.69 -16.84
C MET A 184 -23.38 -11.83 -16.05
#